data_AF-A0A1C1CE48-F1
#
_entry.id   AF-A0A1C1CE48-F1
#
_cell.length_a   1.000
_cell.length_b   1.000
_cell.length_c   1.000
_cell.angle_alpha   90.00
_cell.angle_beta   90.00
_cell.angle_gamma   90.00
#
_symmetry.space_group_name_H-M   'P 1'
#
loop_
_entity.id
_entity.type
_entity.pdbx_description
1 polymer ?
#
loop_
_entity_poly.entity_id
_entity_poly.type
_entity_poly.pdbx_seq_one_letter_code
_entity_poly.pdbx_strand_id
1 'polypeptide(L)'
;MTENSAGSAPLDDLPPFASLTTDEEREKKAEKSSPGTYHVVVNQNSFQHLPEYNDDPEIKRERLSPIRRGSLATSQGSSLSREAGAEAIPVSGDPNIVVLPRFEDVTRRGTFSSNRARSPISPLIKHENIKTEDLEEAVITEVPEAMAESSRVSHEARYLRQFRQVVWRQLVPAELDQRDGMVRSSANILEAAAAVFPPLHHAIMAVAALSLAVQEGKERLDALQHYQQVLPALQSSLRSSDDLSSDGAFLTHFLLLVYEIAAAEPEHTNLWSQHLSTLLRISLLRREVFGGEPFPYVVWWICNIDLDALFSGAGSGEYVGSMLNNDLIPPPSFHLYPLGLDGSSVVYADEVDVLPTILQLDFEVTILAMRLALLAHEFRHDGAFSGADVSRKEQAIRIRQSRIFELQESLRQLWITQAVVMINQKVDELRPRPRQVYEHAATLYRACIIYSHASMWPGQRLETSPDYDTEIAVASNQILQMTRKALAEDRSDCRYLVFPLFMAGFVATDGAQRMSALDLLRAMEKNSIGRNTTATRKALAAVYEKQNERFMNTGQSLDVDWMEVMAERNLMVVNFGL
;
A
#
# COMPACT_ATOMS: atom_id res chain seq x y z
N MET A 1 10.76 57.52 18.86
CA MET A 1 9.30 57.61 18.66
C MET A 1 8.85 56.28 18.11
N THR A 2 7.98 55.58 18.83
CA THR A 2 7.29 54.38 18.38
C THR A 2 6.06 54.80 17.60
N GLU A 3 5.89 54.28 16.38
CA GLU A 3 4.57 53.94 15.84
C GLU A 3 4.75 52.99 14.65
N ASN A 4 4.26 51.76 14.85
CA ASN A 4 4.06 50.76 13.82
C ASN A 4 2.98 51.28 12.85
N SER A 5 3.26 51.33 11.55
CA SER A 5 2.21 51.43 10.53
C SER A 5 2.20 50.17 9.69
N ALA A 6 0.98 49.67 9.52
CA ALA A 6 0.58 48.36 9.06
C ALA A 6 1.28 47.91 7.77
N GLY A 7 1.71 46.66 7.78
CA GLY A 7 2.12 45.94 6.57
C GLY A 7 1.00 45.98 5.54
N SER A 8 1.39 46.28 4.30
CA SER A 8 0.52 46.24 3.13
C SER A 8 -0.13 44.86 3.04
N ALA A 9 -1.43 44.79 3.31
CA ALA A 9 -2.21 43.62 2.90
C ALA A 9 -2.07 43.50 1.37
N PRO A 10 -1.73 42.31 0.83
CA PRO A 10 -1.61 42.11 -0.60
C PRO A 10 -2.96 42.41 -1.28
N LEU A 11 -2.94 43.23 -2.33
CA LEU A 11 -4.12 43.63 -3.09
C LEU A 11 -4.88 42.39 -3.60
N ASP A 12 -6.16 42.34 -3.31
CA ASP A 12 -7.09 41.35 -3.83
C ASP A 12 -7.45 41.68 -5.28
N ASP A 13 -6.78 41.02 -6.22
CA ASP A 13 -7.01 41.20 -7.67
C ASP A 13 -8.26 40.45 -8.19
N LEU A 14 -8.95 39.68 -7.35
CA LEU A 14 -10.15 38.96 -7.75
C LEU A 14 -11.40 39.85 -7.59
N PRO A 15 -12.39 39.75 -8.48
CA PRO A 15 -13.62 40.52 -8.34
C PRO A 15 -14.42 40.06 -7.09
N PRO A 16 -15.45 40.79 -6.64
CA PRO A 16 -16.22 40.45 -5.44
C PRO A 16 -16.70 38.99 -5.45
N PHE A 17 -16.80 38.34 -4.28
CA PHE A 17 -17.10 36.90 -4.19
C PHE A 17 -18.37 36.49 -4.97
N ALA A 18 -19.38 37.35 -4.98
CA ALA A 18 -20.63 37.17 -5.74
C ALA A 18 -20.47 37.11 -7.27
N SER A 19 -19.35 37.57 -7.81
CA SER A 19 -19.06 37.59 -9.25
C SER A 19 -18.08 36.50 -9.70
N LEU A 20 -17.55 35.70 -8.77
CA LEU A 20 -16.65 34.60 -9.10
C LEU A 20 -17.45 33.44 -9.68
N THR A 21 -16.99 32.92 -10.82
CA THR A 21 -17.71 31.83 -11.51
C THR A 21 -17.24 30.46 -11.06
N THR A 22 -15.97 30.31 -10.67
CA THR A 22 -15.39 29.00 -10.35
C THR A 22 -15.11 28.81 -8.87
N ASP A 23 -15.12 27.57 -8.40
CA ASP A 23 -14.80 27.22 -7.01
C ASP A 23 -13.32 27.49 -6.67
N GLU A 24 -12.40 27.23 -7.61
CA GLU A 24 -10.97 27.54 -7.43
C GLU A 24 -10.71 29.04 -7.18
N GLU A 25 -11.42 29.93 -7.90
CA GLU A 25 -11.33 31.38 -7.68
C GLU A 25 -11.89 31.78 -6.31
N ARG A 26 -12.95 31.11 -5.85
CA ARG A 26 -13.59 31.37 -4.54
C ARG A 26 -12.70 30.94 -3.39
N GLU A 27 -12.10 29.76 -3.48
CA GLU A 27 -11.13 29.26 -2.50
C GLU A 27 -9.92 30.20 -2.41
N LYS A 28 -9.34 30.56 -3.55
CA LYS A 28 -8.19 31.48 -3.62
C LYS A 28 -8.51 32.88 -3.08
N LYS A 29 -9.75 33.35 -3.20
CA LYS A 29 -10.19 34.62 -2.61
C LYS A 29 -10.41 34.48 -1.10
N ALA A 30 -11.04 33.39 -0.66
CA ALA A 30 -11.30 33.11 0.75
C ALA A 30 -10.00 33.00 1.56
N GLU A 31 -8.94 32.39 1.00
CA GLU A 31 -7.60 32.30 1.60
C GLU A 31 -6.99 33.67 1.95
N LYS A 32 -7.35 34.73 1.20
CA LYS A 32 -6.77 36.08 1.35
C LYS A 32 -7.62 37.02 2.20
N SER A 33 -8.86 36.64 2.50
CA SER A 33 -9.79 37.45 3.28
C SER A 33 -9.83 37.02 4.75
N SER A 34 -10.15 37.94 5.66
CA SER A 34 -10.37 37.60 7.07
C SER A 34 -11.49 36.57 7.23
N PRO A 35 -11.41 35.65 8.20
CA PRO A 35 -12.40 34.58 8.38
C PRO A 35 -13.84 35.14 8.42
N GLY A 36 -14.68 34.67 7.50
CA GLY A 36 -16.08 35.04 7.35
C GLY A 36 -16.92 33.82 6.96
N THR A 37 -18.23 33.87 7.21
CA THR A 37 -19.15 32.82 6.76
C THR A 37 -19.69 33.19 5.38
N TYR A 38 -19.30 32.42 4.36
CA TYR A 38 -19.80 32.56 2.99
C TYR A 38 -20.79 31.43 2.72
N HIS A 39 -21.97 31.77 2.21
CA HIS A 39 -23.01 30.77 1.94
C HIS A 39 -23.10 30.50 0.44
N VAL A 40 -22.74 29.28 0.03
CA VAL A 40 -23.05 28.75 -1.30
C VAL A 40 -24.39 28.04 -1.20
N VAL A 41 -25.40 28.57 -1.89
CA VAL A 41 -26.76 28.02 -1.86
C VAL A 41 -27.07 27.40 -3.22
N VAL A 42 -27.46 26.12 -3.21
CA VAL A 42 -27.88 25.38 -4.40
C VAL A 42 -29.40 25.30 -4.39
N ASN A 43 -30.05 25.72 -5.47
CA ASN A 43 -31.51 25.65 -5.60
C ASN A 43 -31.92 24.59 -6.63
N GLN A 44 -33.21 24.34 -6.77
CA GLN A 44 -33.72 23.32 -7.71
C GLN A 44 -33.32 23.60 -9.17
N ASN A 45 -33.13 24.87 -9.54
CA ASN A 45 -32.68 25.26 -10.89
C ASN A 45 -31.20 24.91 -11.11
N SER A 46 -30.37 24.93 -10.07
CA SER A 46 -28.95 24.52 -10.14
C SER A 46 -28.76 23.09 -10.65
N PHE A 47 -29.74 22.21 -10.42
CA PHE A 47 -29.70 20.81 -10.86
C PHE A 47 -30.24 20.61 -12.29
N GLN A 48 -30.95 21.59 -12.87
CA GLN A 48 -31.58 21.42 -14.19
C GLN A 48 -30.56 21.23 -15.33
N HIS A 49 -29.32 21.68 -15.15
CA HIS A 49 -28.27 21.59 -16.17
C HIS A 49 -27.41 20.32 -16.06
N LEU A 50 -27.63 19.50 -15.04
CA LEU A 50 -26.94 18.23 -14.92
C LEU A 50 -27.41 17.25 -16.02
N PRO A 51 -26.50 16.47 -16.63
CA PRO A 51 -26.84 15.57 -17.73
C PRO A 51 -27.94 14.56 -17.38
N GLU A 52 -28.07 14.22 -16.10
CA GLU A 52 -29.07 13.29 -15.57
C GLU A 52 -30.50 13.85 -15.60
N TYR A 53 -30.67 15.18 -15.59
CA TYR A 53 -31.97 15.85 -15.48
C TYR A 53 -32.35 16.71 -16.70
N ASN A 54 -31.44 16.90 -17.65
CA ASN A 54 -31.71 17.71 -18.85
C ASN A 54 -32.01 16.85 -20.09
N ASP A 55 -33.26 16.91 -20.56
CA ASP A 55 -33.73 16.19 -21.74
C ASP A 55 -33.41 16.89 -23.06
N ASP A 56 -32.79 18.08 -23.04
CA ASP A 56 -32.49 18.84 -24.26
C ASP A 56 -31.25 18.29 -25.01
N PRO A 57 -31.39 17.78 -26.25
CA PRO A 57 -30.30 17.16 -27.02
C PRO A 57 -29.20 18.13 -27.46
N GLU A 58 -29.42 19.46 -27.43
CA GLU A 58 -28.41 20.42 -27.89
C GLU A 58 -27.25 20.59 -26.90
N ILE A 59 -27.48 20.47 -25.60
CA ILE A 59 -26.40 20.51 -24.59
C ILE A 59 -25.55 19.24 -24.67
N LYS A 60 -26.15 18.09 -25.03
CA LYS A 60 -25.42 16.85 -25.30
C LYS A 60 -24.50 16.96 -26.54
N ARG A 61 -24.70 17.96 -27.40
CA ARG A 61 -23.98 18.15 -28.67
C ARG A 61 -22.91 19.23 -28.66
N GLU A 62 -22.78 20.04 -27.61
CA GLU A 62 -21.65 20.98 -27.50
C GLU A 62 -20.37 20.25 -27.04
N ARG A 63 -20.02 19.25 -27.85
CA ARG A 63 -18.73 18.61 -27.95
C ARG A 63 -18.27 18.87 -29.38
N LEU A 64 -16.97 19.11 -29.56
CA LEU A 64 -16.24 19.23 -30.83
C LEU A 64 -16.00 20.67 -31.32
N SER A 65 -15.14 21.40 -30.63
CA SER A 65 -14.17 22.26 -31.31
C SER A 65 -12.75 21.71 -31.07
N PRO A 66 -12.07 21.21 -32.12
CA PRO A 66 -10.73 20.65 -32.02
C PRO A 66 -9.65 21.73 -32.26
N ILE A 67 -8.51 21.58 -31.58
CA ILE A 67 -7.19 22.11 -31.95
C ILE A 67 -6.98 23.64 -31.84
N ARG A 68 -6.26 24.07 -30.79
CA ARG A 68 -4.95 24.75 -30.85
C ARG A 68 -4.44 25.13 -29.45
N ARG A 69 -3.23 24.66 -29.12
CA ARG A 69 -2.36 25.24 -28.10
C ARG A 69 -2.11 26.71 -28.49
N GLY A 70 -2.51 27.64 -27.63
CA GLY A 70 -2.24 29.07 -27.79
C GLY A 70 -2.25 29.73 -26.42
N SER A 71 -1.05 30.14 -25.99
CA SER A 71 -0.78 30.87 -24.75
C SER A 71 -1.61 32.15 -24.59
N LEU A 72 -1.82 32.49 -23.31
CA LEU A 72 -1.99 33.81 -22.70
C LEU A 72 -3.22 34.64 -23.11
N ALA A 73 -4.17 34.70 -22.17
CA ALA A 73 -4.72 35.92 -21.59
C ALA A 73 -4.53 37.21 -22.42
N THR A 74 -5.35 37.38 -23.46
CA THR A 74 -6.13 38.59 -23.79
C THR A 74 -6.62 38.47 -25.22
N SER A 75 -7.82 37.94 -25.38
CA SER A 75 -8.64 38.18 -26.57
C SER A 75 -10.10 38.10 -26.14
N GLN A 76 -10.53 39.21 -25.55
CA GLN A 76 -11.93 39.60 -25.56
C GLN A 76 -12.43 39.62 -27.01
N GLY A 77 -13.61 39.06 -27.22
CA GLY A 77 -14.44 39.35 -28.39
C GLY A 77 -14.33 38.38 -29.55
N SER A 78 -15.10 37.28 -29.52
CA SER A 78 -16.02 36.92 -30.62
C SER A 78 -16.63 35.52 -30.44
N SER A 79 -17.67 35.44 -29.62
CA SER A 79 -18.86 34.63 -29.95
C SER A 79 -20.03 35.14 -29.11
N LEU A 80 -20.54 36.28 -29.54
CA LEU A 80 -21.92 36.68 -29.27
C LEU A 80 -22.84 35.52 -29.70
N SER A 81 -23.86 35.25 -28.89
CA SER A 81 -24.97 34.31 -29.11
C SER A 81 -24.86 32.96 -28.40
N ARG A 82 -24.87 32.99 -27.07
CA ARG A 82 -25.69 32.05 -26.29
C ARG A 82 -26.33 32.79 -25.11
N GLU A 83 -27.63 33.03 -25.30
CA GLU A 83 -28.66 33.32 -24.30
C GLU A 83 -28.26 34.19 -23.10
N ALA A 84 -28.47 35.50 -23.27
CA ALA A 84 -28.83 36.37 -22.17
C ALA A 84 -30.11 35.83 -21.51
N GLY A 85 -29.99 35.23 -20.32
CA GLY A 85 -31.15 34.68 -19.61
C GLY A 85 -30.88 34.05 -18.25
N ALA A 86 -29.64 33.65 -17.93
CA ALA A 86 -29.29 33.23 -16.57
C ALA A 86 -28.80 34.43 -15.76
N GLU A 87 -29.69 35.41 -15.53
CA GLU A 87 -29.51 36.34 -14.42
C GLU A 87 -29.40 35.48 -13.15
N ALA A 88 -28.24 35.53 -12.50
CA ALA A 88 -28.10 35.04 -11.14
C ALA A 88 -29.21 35.71 -10.33
N ILE A 89 -30.24 34.94 -9.94
CA ILE A 89 -31.37 35.48 -9.20
C ILE A 89 -30.77 36.04 -7.90
N PRO A 90 -30.75 37.37 -7.70
CA PRO A 90 -30.22 37.93 -6.47
C PRO A 90 -31.30 37.74 -5.41
N VAL A 91 -31.32 36.57 -4.79
CA VAL A 91 -32.16 36.33 -3.61
C VAL A 91 -31.41 36.89 -2.41
N SER A 92 -31.85 38.08 -2.00
CA SER A 92 -31.38 38.88 -0.87
C SER A 92 -30.05 39.61 -1.10
N GLY A 93 -30.05 40.92 -0.82
CA GLY A 93 -28.93 41.83 -1.07
C GLY A 93 -27.72 41.67 -0.15
N ASP A 94 -27.42 40.45 0.29
CA ASP A 94 -26.18 40.15 1.01
C ASP A 94 -25.07 39.76 0.01
N PRO A 95 -23.97 40.52 -0.09
CA PRO A 95 -22.88 40.24 -1.00
C PRO A 95 -22.11 38.92 -0.70
N ASN A 96 -22.38 38.27 0.44
CA ASN A 96 -21.73 37.00 0.84
C ASN A 96 -22.54 35.75 0.50
N ILE A 97 -23.72 35.89 -0.13
CA ILE A 97 -24.55 34.76 -0.56
C ILE A 97 -24.44 34.61 -2.07
N VAL A 98 -24.03 33.43 -2.54
CA VAL A 98 -23.94 33.15 -3.97
C VAL A 98 -24.76 31.91 -4.29
N VAL A 99 -25.74 32.09 -5.19
CA VAL A 99 -26.56 31.00 -5.71
C VAL A 99 -25.92 30.50 -6.99
N LEU A 100 -25.42 29.25 -7.00
CA LEU A 100 -24.83 28.67 -8.19
C LEU A 100 -25.95 28.35 -9.21
N PRO A 101 -25.90 28.85 -10.45
CA PRO A 101 -26.92 28.53 -11.45
C PRO A 101 -26.77 27.09 -12.00
N ARG A 102 -25.61 26.44 -11.84
CA ARG A 102 -25.31 25.08 -12.31
C ARG A 102 -24.18 24.45 -11.49
N PHE A 103 -24.05 23.13 -11.55
CA PHE A 103 -22.88 22.41 -11.04
C PHE A 103 -21.68 22.58 -11.99
N GLU A 104 -20.53 22.96 -11.45
CA GLU A 104 -19.25 22.92 -12.14
C GLU A 104 -18.54 21.59 -11.84
N ASP A 105 -19.15 20.47 -12.24
CA ASP A 105 -18.44 19.20 -12.20
C ASP A 105 -17.31 19.22 -13.23
N VAL A 106 -16.09 18.89 -12.81
CA VAL A 106 -14.97 18.60 -13.70
C VAL A 106 -15.44 17.58 -14.73
N THR A 107 -15.67 18.05 -15.96
CA THR A 107 -16.33 17.30 -17.04
C THR A 107 -15.98 15.81 -17.05
N ARG A 108 -16.93 14.99 -16.58
CA ARG A 108 -16.85 13.52 -16.69
C ARG A 108 -16.81 13.17 -18.17
N ARG A 109 -15.63 12.77 -18.65
CA ARG A 109 -15.43 12.31 -20.04
C ARG A 109 -16.26 11.05 -20.27
N GLY A 110 -17.48 11.22 -20.77
CA GLY A 110 -18.38 10.12 -21.10
C GLY A 110 -17.74 9.15 -22.09
N THR A 111 -17.46 7.94 -21.63
CA THR A 111 -17.02 6.78 -22.40
C THR A 111 -18.13 5.72 -22.45
N PHE A 112 -19.37 6.14 -22.74
CA PHE A 112 -20.42 5.23 -23.19
C PHE A 112 -20.75 5.52 -24.64
N SER A 113 -19.85 5.10 -25.53
CA SER A 113 -20.20 4.81 -26.91
C SER A 113 -19.57 3.48 -27.28
N SER A 114 -20.40 2.46 -27.14
CA SER A 114 -20.33 1.21 -27.88
C SER A 114 -19.91 1.49 -29.33
N ASN A 115 -18.67 1.16 -29.68
CA ASN A 115 -18.32 0.61 -30.98
C ASN A 115 -16.90 0.02 -30.95
N ARG A 116 -16.85 -1.32 -31.07
CA ARG A 116 -15.72 -2.17 -31.51
C ARG A 116 -14.31 -1.72 -31.14
N ALA A 117 -13.75 -2.40 -30.14
CA ALA A 117 -12.38 -2.96 -30.12
C ALA A 117 -11.33 -2.22 -30.99
N ARG A 118 -11.04 -0.97 -30.65
CA ARG A 118 -9.72 -0.37 -30.88
C ARG A 118 -9.38 0.45 -29.64
N SER A 119 -8.53 -0.13 -28.81
CA SER A 119 -7.99 0.47 -27.61
C SER A 119 -7.35 1.82 -27.92
N PRO A 120 -7.63 2.88 -27.15
CA PRO A 120 -7.06 4.20 -27.38
C PRO A 120 -5.54 4.21 -27.12
N ILE A 121 -4.79 4.68 -28.11
CA ILE A 121 -3.34 4.92 -28.06
C ILE A 121 -3.09 6.08 -27.10
N SER A 122 -2.26 5.87 -26.07
CA SER A 122 -1.87 6.96 -25.16
C SER A 122 -0.94 7.94 -25.89
N PRO A 123 -0.95 9.23 -25.53
CA PRO A 123 -0.12 10.22 -26.19
C PRO A 123 1.34 9.99 -25.80
N LEU A 124 2.14 9.43 -26.72
CA LEU A 124 3.59 9.49 -26.63
C LEU A 124 4.00 10.97 -26.57
N ILE A 125 4.58 11.37 -25.45
CA ILE A 125 5.32 12.62 -25.33
C ILE A 125 6.47 12.52 -26.34
N LYS A 126 6.47 13.46 -27.28
CA LYS A 126 7.49 13.57 -28.34
C LYS A 126 8.85 13.80 -27.68
N HIS A 127 9.66 12.76 -27.56
CA HIS A 127 11.09 12.92 -27.33
C HIS A 127 11.72 13.39 -28.64
N GLU A 128 12.36 14.55 -28.55
CA GLU A 128 13.06 15.20 -29.64
C GLU A 128 14.22 14.34 -30.14
N ASN A 129 14.40 14.38 -31.46
CA ASN A 129 15.41 13.68 -32.23
C ASN A 129 16.82 13.87 -31.64
N ILE A 130 17.34 12.84 -30.97
CA ILE A 130 18.78 12.73 -30.72
C ILE A 130 19.42 12.32 -32.03
N LYS A 131 20.16 13.26 -32.63
CA LYS A 131 21.02 13.04 -33.79
C LYS A 131 22.03 11.94 -33.46
N THR A 132 21.91 10.79 -34.08
CA THR A 132 23.01 9.82 -34.21
C THR A 132 23.93 10.31 -35.32
N GLU A 133 25.14 10.71 -34.93
CA GLU A 133 26.25 10.97 -35.85
C GLU A 133 26.73 9.63 -36.44
N ASP A 134 26.92 9.64 -37.76
CA ASP A 134 27.56 8.59 -38.54
C ASP A 134 29.00 8.38 -38.03
N LEU A 135 29.29 7.22 -37.44
CA LEU A 135 30.66 6.77 -37.20
C LEU A 135 30.97 5.62 -38.16
N GLU A 136 31.99 5.90 -38.96
CA GLU A 136 32.49 5.16 -40.10
C GLU A 136 32.97 3.74 -39.77
N GLU A 137 33.00 2.94 -40.83
CA GLU A 137 33.53 1.58 -40.96
C GLU A 137 34.81 1.31 -40.15
N ALA A 138 34.75 0.31 -39.26
CA ALA A 138 35.92 -0.41 -38.78
C ALA A 138 35.73 -1.93 -38.93
N VAL A 139 36.25 -2.42 -40.05
CA VAL A 139 36.90 -3.72 -40.30
C VAL A 139 36.83 -4.78 -39.19
N ILE A 140 36.07 -5.85 -39.49
CA ILE A 140 36.31 -7.29 -39.25
C ILE A 140 37.39 -7.63 -38.19
N THR A 141 36.99 -8.15 -37.01
CA THR A 141 37.59 -9.34 -36.38
C THR A 141 36.65 -9.92 -35.31
N GLU A 142 36.29 -11.20 -35.50
CA GLU A 142 35.81 -12.22 -34.55
C GLU A 142 34.54 -11.99 -33.69
N VAL A 143 33.58 -12.89 -33.92
CA VAL A 143 32.27 -13.04 -33.25
C VAL A 143 32.46 -13.64 -31.85
N PRO A 144 32.17 -12.87 -30.77
CA PRO A 144 31.30 -13.41 -29.71
C PRO A 144 30.10 -12.54 -29.32
N GLU A 145 30.00 -11.29 -29.79
CA GLU A 145 28.99 -10.35 -29.28
C GLU A 145 27.54 -10.68 -29.67
N ALA A 146 27.29 -11.13 -30.90
CA ALA A 146 25.93 -11.45 -31.36
C ALA A 146 25.29 -12.63 -30.60
N MET A 147 26.08 -13.64 -30.21
CA MET A 147 25.58 -14.74 -29.36
C MET A 147 25.32 -14.26 -27.93
N ALA A 148 26.23 -13.45 -27.37
CA ALA A 148 26.06 -12.88 -26.04
C ALA A 148 24.80 -12.01 -25.96
N GLU A 149 24.56 -11.17 -26.97
CA GLU A 149 23.39 -10.28 -27.02
C GLU A 149 22.07 -11.08 -27.16
N SER A 150 22.03 -12.10 -28.02
CA SER A 150 20.86 -12.99 -28.11
C SER A 150 20.55 -13.72 -26.80
N SER A 151 21.59 -14.15 -26.07
CA SER A 151 21.45 -14.83 -24.79
C SER A 151 20.96 -13.87 -23.69
N ARG A 152 21.49 -12.64 -23.66
CA ARG A 152 21.09 -11.59 -22.72
C ARG A 152 19.63 -11.18 -22.91
N VAL A 153 19.21 -10.91 -24.15
CA VAL A 153 17.81 -10.59 -24.48
C VAL A 153 16.87 -11.73 -24.06
N SER A 154 17.31 -12.98 -24.20
CA SER A 154 16.55 -14.15 -23.73
C SER A 154 16.44 -14.21 -22.20
N HIS A 155 17.50 -13.87 -21.46
CA HIS A 155 17.51 -13.87 -20.00
C HIS A 155 16.66 -12.74 -19.43
N GLU A 156 16.76 -11.54 -19.99
CA GLU A 156 15.97 -10.37 -19.59
C GLU A 156 14.47 -10.62 -19.80
N ALA A 157 14.07 -11.15 -20.95
CA ALA A 157 12.68 -11.52 -21.22
C ALA A 157 12.15 -12.59 -20.24
N ARG A 158 13.02 -13.52 -19.80
CA ARG A 158 12.70 -14.51 -18.77
C ARG A 158 12.51 -13.87 -17.40
N TYR A 159 13.40 -12.95 -17.00
CA TYR A 159 13.29 -12.22 -15.73
C TYR A 159 12.06 -11.32 -15.67
N LEU A 160 11.76 -10.58 -16.73
CA LEU A 160 10.52 -9.78 -16.81
C LEU A 160 9.27 -10.66 -16.73
N ARG A 161 9.29 -11.88 -17.31
CA ARG A 161 8.18 -12.83 -17.16
C ARG A 161 8.03 -13.31 -15.72
N GLN A 162 9.13 -13.70 -15.07
CA GLN A 162 9.12 -14.11 -13.67
C GLN A 162 8.62 -13.01 -12.75
N PHE A 163 9.08 -11.78 -12.98
CA PHE A 163 8.67 -10.61 -12.22
C PHE A 163 7.14 -10.46 -12.24
N ARG A 164 6.55 -10.39 -13.44
CA ARG A 164 5.09 -10.24 -13.60
C ARG A 164 4.29 -11.42 -13.03
N GLN A 165 4.74 -12.65 -13.27
CA GLN A 165 3.93 -13.85 -13.02
C GLN A 165 4.09 -14.42 -11.61
N VAL A 166 5.18 -14.10 -10.91
CA VAL A 166 5.50 -14.71 -9.61
C VAL A 166 5.75 -13.64 -8.55
N VAL A 167 6.77 -12.81 -8.75
CA VAL A 167 7.18 -11.79 -7.76
C VAL A 167 6.03 -10.82 -7.50
N TRP A 168 5.50 -10.24 -8.58
CA TRP A 168 4.53 -9.18 -8.46
C TRP A 168 3.19 -9.63 -7.86
N ARG A 169 2.76 -10.85 -8.18
CA ARG A 169 1.57 -11.47 -7.57
C ARG A 169 1.69 -11.65 -6.06
N GLN A 170 2.89 -11.89 -5.56
CA GLN A 170 3.13 -12.05 -4.12
C GLN A 170 3.25 -10.71 -3.38
N LEU A 171 3.72 -9.67 -4.08
CA LEU A 171 3.77 -8.31 -3.55
C LEU A 171 2.39 -7.65 -3.52
N VAL A 172 1.51 -8.01 -4.47
CA VAL A 172 0.20 -7.38 -4.66
C VAL A 172 -0.91 -8.44 -4.71
N PRO A 173 -1.40 -8.91 -3.56
CA PRO A 173 -2.30 -10.06 -3.52
C PRO A 173 -3.66 -9.83 -4.18
N ALA A 174 -4.13 -8.58 -4.21
CA ALA A 174 -5.45 -8.19 -4.71
C ALA A 174 -5.45 -7.66 -6.16
N GLU A 175 -4.33 -7.82 -6.89
CA GLU A 175 -4.29 -7.49 -8.31
C GLU A 175 -5.01 -8.57 -9.13
N LEU A 176 -5.98 -8.15 -9.95
CA LEU A 176 -6.71 -9.04 -10.85
C LEU A 176 -5.77 -9.66 -11.89
N ASP A 177 -5.95 -10.95 -12.19
CA ASP A 177 -5.14 -11.66 -13.18
C ASP A 177 -5.49 -11.17 -14.59
N GLN A 178 -4.56 -11.31 -15.55
CA GLN A 178 -4.85 -11.18 -16.98
C GLN A 178 -5.98 -12.13 -17.41
N ARG A 179 -6.11 -13.29 -16.73
CA ARG A 179 -7.22 -14.24 -16.93
C ARG A 179 -8.59 -13.63 -16.63
N ASP A 180 -8.67 -12.60 -15.80
CA ASP A 180 -9.91 -11.90 -15.46
C ASP A 180 -10.32 -10.86 -16.52
N GLY A 181 -9.62 -10.82 -17.66
CA GLY A 181 -9.95 -9.96 -18.81
C GLY A 181 -9.35 -8.56 -18.76
N MET A 182 -8.51 -8.25 -17.76
CA MET A 182 -7.80 -6.97 -17.66
C MET A 182 -6.38 -7.07 -18.24
N VAL A 183 -6.12 -6.28 -19.29
CA VAL A 183 -4.85 -6.29 -20.04
C VAL A 183 -3.69 -5.61 -19.29
N ARG A 184 -3.97 -4.88 -18.21
CA ARG A 184 -2.99 -4.00 -17.56
C ARG A 184 -2.68 -4.44 -16.14
N SER A 185 -1.60 -5.20 -15.99
CA SER A 185 -0.94 -5.38 -14.69
C SER A 185 -0.30 -4.06 -14.22
N SER A 186 -0.30 -3.82 -12.92
CA SER A 186 0.41 -2.69 -12.31
C SER A 186 1.93 -2.83 -12.45
N ALA A 187 2.45 -4.05 -12.67
CA ALA A 187 3.84 -4.28 -13.03
C ALA A 187 4.27 -3.49 -14.28
N ASN A 188 3.36 -3.22 -15.21
CA ASN A 188 3.65 -2.42 -16.40
C ASN A 188 4.06 -0.98 -16.06
N ILE A 189 3.61 -0.44 -14.92
CA ILE A 189 4.02 0.90 -14.46
C ILE A 189 5.48 0.88 -14.03
N LEU A 190 5.87 -0.14 -13.25
CA LEU A 190 7.26 -0.30 -12.84
C LEU A 190 8.17 -0.52 -14.04
N GLU A 191 7.73 -1.31 -15.01
CA GLU A 191 8.49 -1.56 -16.24
C GLU A 191 8.60 -0.32 -17.14
N ALA A 192 7.53 0.47 -17.27
CA ALA A 192 7.56 1.72 -18.01
C ALA A 192 8.50 2.73 -17.35
N ALA A 193 8.49 2.82 -16.02
CA ALA A 193 9.45 3.63 -15.27
C ALA A 193 10.88 3.08 -15.38
N ALA A 194 11.05 1.76 -15.37
CA ALA A 194 12.35 1.09 -15.49
C ALA A 194 13.00 1.33 -16.86
N ALA A 195 12.21 1.43 -17.93
CA ALA A 195 12.71 1.71 -19.27
C ALA A 195 13.43 3.06 -19.38
N VAL A 196 13.12 4.02 -18.49
CA VAL A 196 13.74 5.35 -18.44
C VAL A 196 14.60 5.58 -17.20
N PHE A 197 14.59 4.66 -16.24
CA PHE A 197 15.33 4.74 -14.99
C PHE A 197 16.15 3.46 -14.75
N PRO A 198 17.42 3.41 -15.19
CA PRO A 198 18.27 2.21 -15.12
C PRO A 198 18.39 1.55 -13.74
N PRO A 199 18.46 2.29 -12.61
CA PRO A 199 18.49 1.66 -11.29
C PRO A 199 17.26 0.78 -11.01
N LEU A 200 16.08 1.23 -11.44
CA LEU A 200 14.84 0.48 -11.26
C LEU A 200 14.83 -0.78 -12.14
N HIS A 201 15.33 -0.67 -13.36
CA HIS A 201 15.49 -1.84 -14.25
C HIS A 201 16.36 -2.92 -13.58
N HIS A 202 17.52 -2.55 -13.04
CA HIS A 202 18.38 -3.51 -12.33
C HIS A 202 17.71 -4.08 -11.08
N ALA A 203 16.93 -3.29 -10.34
CA ALA A 203 16.19 -3.79 -9.18
C ALA A 203 15.11 -4.82 -9.57
N ILE A 204 14.37 -4.60 -10.66
CA ILE A 204 13.41 -5.58 -11.22
C ILE A 204 14.14 -6.89 -11.57
N MET A 205 15.27 -6.79 -12.27
CA MET A 205 16.06 -7.97 -12.65
C MET A 205 16.58 -8.72 -11.43
N ALA A 206 17.06 -8.01 -10.41
CA ALA A 206 17.59 -8.61 -9.18
C ALA A 206 16.54 -9.43 -8.44
N VAL A 207 15.33 -8.87 -8.21
CA VAL A 207 14.25 -9.59 -7.51
C VAL A 207 13.73 -10.77 -8.35
N ALA A 208 13.62 -10.61 -9.66
CA ALA A 208 13.19 -11.68 -10.55
C ALA A 208 14.20 -12.85 -10.58
N ALA A 209 15.49 -12.54 -10.72
CA ALA A 209 16.56 -13.55 -10.68
C ALA A 209 16.63 -14.24 -9.32
N LEU A 210 16.44 -13.51 -8.21
CA LEU A 210 16.37 -14.08 -6.87
C LEU A 210 15.22 -15.09 -6.74
N SER A 211 14.03 -14.74 -7.23
CA SER A 211 12.87 -15.64 -7.23
C SER A 211 13.13 -16.93 -8.01
N LEU A 212 13.74 -16.84 -9.20
CA LEU A 212 14.16 -18.04 -9.96
C LEU A 212 15.21 -18.85 -9.20
N ALA A 213 16.13 -18.19 -8.50
CA ALA A 213 17.18 -18.85 -7.74
C ALA A 213 16.70 -19.59 -6.50
N VAL A 214 15.56 -19.20 -5.93
CA VAL A 214 14.87 -19.98 -4.90
C VAL A 214 14.19 -21.21 -5.50
N GLN A 215 13.56 -21.08 -6.66
CA GLN A 215 12.79 -22.16 -7.30
C GLN A 215 13.68 -23.22 -8.00
N GLU A 216 14.69 -22.77 -8.75
CA GLU A 216 15.52 -23.64 -9.60
C GLU A 216 16.93 -23.87 -9.03
N GLY A 217 17.35 -23.09 -8.03
CA GLY A 217 18.71 -23.14 -7.48
C GLY A 217 19.79 -22.56 -8.40
N LYS A 218 19.41 -21.93 -9.52
CA LYS A 218 20.26 -21.30 -10.53
C LYS A 218 19.94 -19.80 -10.56
N GLU A 219 20.86 -18.91 -10.95
CA GLU A 219 20.69 -17.44 -10.95
C GLU A 219 21.00 -16.66 -9.65
N ARG A 220 21.53 -17.28 -8.57
CA ARG A 220 21.90 -16.50 -7.36
C ARG A 220 22.96 -15.43 -7.63
N LEU A 221 23.94 -15.78 -8.45
CA LEU A 221 25.01 -14.86 -8.83
C LEU A 221 24.47 -13.72 -9.70
N ASP A 222 23.57 -14.02 -10.63
CA ASP A 222 22.90 -13.03 -11.49
C ASP A 222 22.07 -12.05 -10.66
N ALA A 223 21.32 -12.54 -9.68
CA ALA A 223 20.54 -11.71 -8.76
C ALA A 223 21.45 -10.70 -8.01
N LEU A 224 22.57 -11.19 -7.47
CA LEU A 224 23.55 -10.36 -6.79
C LEU A 224 24.22 -9.36 -7.73
N GLN A 225 24.56 -9.76 -8.96
CA GLN A 225 25.16 -8.87 -9.96
C GLN A 225 24.22 -7.72 -10.31
N HIS A 226 22.94 -8.00 -10.55
CA HIS A 226 21.96 -6.96 -10.81
C HIS A 226 21.75 -6.05 -9.61
N TYR A 227 21.67 -6.61 -8.39
CA TYR A 227 21.59 -5.82 -7.16
C TYR A 227 22.79 -4.86 -7.03
N GLN A 228 24.01 -5.36 -7.26
CA GLN A 228 25.24 -4.55 -7.19
C GLN A 228 25.31 -3.46 -8.28
N GLN A 229 24.63 -3.64 -9.41
CA GLN A 229 24.53 -2.62 -10.47
C GLN A 229 23.59 -1.46 -10.09
N VAL A 230 22.66 -1.65 -9.15
CA VAL A 230 21.72 -0.60 -8.74
C VAL A 230 22.45 0.57 -8.07
N LEU A 231 23.42 0.31 -7.19
CA LEU A 231 24.13 1.36 -6.44
C LEU A 231 24.88 2.36 -7.33
N PRO A 232 25.79 1.95 -8.24
CA PRO A 232 26.45 2.90 -9.14
C PRO A 232 25.45 3.57 -10.09
N ALA A 233 24.39 2.86 -10.51
CA ALA A 233 23.34 3.46 -11.32
C ALA A 233 22.62 4.58 -10.54
N LEU A 234 22.24 4.35 -9.27
CA LEU A 234 21.62 5.37 -8.40
C LEU A 234 22.55 6.58 -8.24
N GLN A 235 23.84 6.37 -8.01
CA GLN A 235 24.82 7.46 -7.91
C GLN A 235 24.92 8.28 -9.21
N SER A 236 24.76 7.64 -10.37
CA SER A 236 24.79 8.34 -11.66
C SER A 236 23.51 9.11 -11.97
N SER A 237 22.35 8.62 -11.48
CA SER A 237 21.03 9.18 -11.71
C SER A 237 20.63 10.25 -10.69
N LEU A 238 21.07 10.14 -9.44
CA LEU A 238 20.75 11.07 -8.36
C LEU A 238 21.87 12.12 -8.22
N ARG A 239 21.67 13.30 -8.83
CA ARG A 239 22.66 14.39 -8.82
C ARG A 239 22.31 15.51 -7.84
N SER A 240 21.05 15.58 -7.42
CA SER A 240 20.48 16.60 -6.56
C SER A 240 19.50 16.00 -5.55
N SER A 241 19.09 16.79 -4.55
CA SER A 241 18.05 16.38 -3.60
C SER A 241 16.69 16.18 -4.29
N ASP A 242 16.42 16.95 -5.34
CA ASP A 242 15.15 16.87 -6.08
C ASP A 242 15.03 15.53 -6.82
N ASP A 243 16.15 14.98 -7.31
CA ASP A 243 16.18 13.67 -7.99
C ASP A 243 15.73 12.52 -7.08
N LEU A 244 15.92 12.66 -5.76
CA LEU A 244 15.49 11.67 -4.77
C LEU A 244 13.96 11.58 -4.71
N SER A 245 13.25 12.68 -4.99
CA SER A 245 11.79 12.71 -5.06
C SER A 245 11.24 12.07 -6.34
N SER A 246 12.08 11.62 -7.28
CA SER A 246 11.62 11.02 -8.53
C SER A 246 10.92 9.66 -8.32
N ASP A 247 9.98 9.36 -9.23
CA ASP A 247 9.27 8.07 -9.26
C ASP A 247 10.24 6.88 -9.37
N GLY A 248 11.28 7.03 -10.19
CA GLY A 248 12.32 6.02 -10.37
C GLY A 248 13.06 5.72 -9.06
N ALA A 249 13.46 6.75 -8.30
CA ALA A 249 14.16 6.57 -7.03
C ALA A 249 13.27 5.88 -5.98
N PHE A 250 12.03 6.33 -5.84
CA PHE A 250 11.05 5.74 -4.91
C PHE A 250 10.81 4.26 -5.20
N LEU A 251 10.47 3.91 -6.44
CA LEU A 251 10.20 2.53 -6.85
C LEU A 251 11.46 1.66 -6.79
N THR A 252 12.64 2.22 -7.05
CA THR A 252 13.91 1.48 -6.92
C THR A 252 14.13 1.06 -5.47
N HIS A 253 14.02 1.99 -4.51
CA HIS A 253 14.19 1.68 -3.10
C HIS A 253 13.13 0.72 -2.57
N PHE A 254 11.89 0.78 -3.08
CA PHE A 254 10.85 -0.19 -2.75
C PHE A 254 11.24 -1.62 -3.20
N LEU A 255 11.73 -1.79 -4.43
CA LEU A 255 12.17 -3.12 -4.89
C LEU A 255 13.47 -3.58 -4.22
N LEU A 256 14.37 -2.68 -3.85
CA LEU A 256 15.54 -3.02 -3.05
C LEU A 256 15.13 -3.51 -1.65
N LEU A 257 14.14 -2.87 -1.01
CA LEU A 257 13.57 -3.37 0.24
C LEU A 257 13.04 -4.80 0.09
N VAL A 258 12.27 -5.07 -0.97
CA VAL A 258 11.77 -6.43 -1.26
C VAL A 258 12.93 -7.41 -1.47
N TYR A 259 13.94 -7.04 -2.26
CA TYR A 259 15.11 -7.86 -2.51
C TYR A 259 15.83 -8.21 -1.20
N GLU A 260 16.16 -7.21 -0.39
CA GLU A 260 16.85 -7.36 0.88
C GLU A 260 16.08 -8.29 1.83
N ILE A 261 14.76 -8.11 1.94
CA ILE A 261 13.92 -8.99 2.76
C ILE A 261 13.92 -10.43 2.23
N ALA A 262 13.74 -10.64 0.92
CA ALA A 262 13.67 -11.97 0.33
C ALA A 262 15.03 -12.71 0.32
N ALA A 263 16.13 -11.96 0.20
CA ALA A 263 17.50 -12.45 0.18
C ALA A 263 18.11 -12.62 1.58
N ALA A 264 17.38 -12.25 2.64
CA ALA A 264 17.88 -12.27 4.01
C ALA A 264 18.52 -13.63 4.37
N GLU A 265 19.79 -13.58 4.76
CA GLU A 265 20.51 -14.73 5.29
C GLU A 265 20.82 -14.49 6.78
N PRO A 266 20.70 -15.53 7.63
CA PRO A 266 20.78 -15.36 9.08
C PRO A 266 22.16 -14.89 9.59
N GLU A 267 23.21 -15.08 8.80
CA GLU A 267 24.59 -14.71 9.16
C GLU A 267 25.03 -13.36 8.55
N HIS A 268 24.24 -12.78 7.64
CA HIS A 268 24.63 -11.62 6.87
C HIS A 268 23.89 -10.36 7.34
N THR A 269 24.63 -9.25 7.39
CA THR A 269 24.03 -7.92 7.57
C THR A 269 23.13 -7.61 6.39
N ASN A 270 21.93 -7.13 6.68
CA ASN A 270 20.90 -6.86 5.69
C ASN A 270 20.52 -5.38 5.73
N LEU A 271 20.27 -4.75 4.57
CA LEU A 271 20.05 -3.32 4.42
C LEU A 271 18.56 -2.91 4.37
N TRP A 272 17.64 -3.86 4.60
CA TRP A 272 16.20 -3.59 4.58
C TRP A 272 15.78 -2.37 5.43
N SER A 273 16.33 -2.21 6.63
CA SER A 273 16.01 -1.10 7.53
C SER A 273 16.49 0.24 6.97
N GLN A 274 17.64 0.27 6.31
CA GLN A 274 18.15 1.47 5.63
C GLN A 274 17.26 1.86 4.45
N HIS A 275 16.75 0.88 3.70
CA HIS A 275 15.79 1.13 2.64
C HIS A 275 14.44 1.65 3.18
N LEU A 276 13.95 1.14 4.30
CA LEU A 276 12.75 1.69 4.96
C LEU A 276 12.95 3.14 5.41
N SER A 277 14.05 3.46 6.10
CA SER A 277 14.33 4.85 6.50
C SER A 277 14.51 5.77 5.28
N THR A 278 15.11 5.26 4.20
CA THR A 278 15.24 6.01 2.93
C THR A 278 13.88 6.23 2.27
N LEU A 279 13.02 5.21 2.24
CA LEU A 279 11.64 5.33 1.73
C LEU A 279 10.80 6.29 2.55
N LEU A 280 10.99 6.33 3.87
CA LEU A 280 10.35 7.33 4.73
C LEU A 280 10.78 8.74 4.31
N ARG A 281 12.09 8.97 4.18
CA ARG A 281 12.63 10.26 3.72
C ARG A 281 12.08 10.66 2.35
N ILE A 282 12.03 9.72 1.40
CA ILE A 282 11.49 9.94 0.06
C ILE A 282 10.00 10.29 0.14
N SER A 283 9.21 9.56 0.94
CA SER A 283 7.76 9.78 1.06
C SER A 283 7.45 11.18 1.62
N LEU A 284 8.19 11.60 2.65
CA LEU A 284 8.06 12.95 3.21
C LEU A 284 8.46 14.03 2.19
N LEU A 285 9.57 13.86 1.49
CA LEU A 285 10.03 14.80 0.46
C LEU A 285 9.02 14.89 -0.71
N ARG A 286 8.50 13.75 -1.18
CA ARG A 286 7.51 13.71 -2.26
C ARG A 286 6.20 14.40 -1.89
N ARG A 287 5.77 14.29 -0.63
CA ARG A 287 4.64 15.06 -0.09
C ARG A 287 4.90 16.57 -0.19
N GLU A 288 6.09 17.02 0.18
CA GLU A 288 6.46 18.45 0.12
C GLU A 288 6.55 18.97 -1.31
N VAL A 289 7.08 18.16 -2.25
CA VAL A 289 7.30 18.56 -3.65
C VAL A 289 6.01 18.50 -4.48
N PHE A 290 5.21 17.44 -4.32
CA PHE A 290 4.04 17.18 -5.17
C PHE A 290 2.70 17.48 -4.51
N GLY A 291 2.65 17.67 -3.19
CA GLY A 291 1.42 17.82 -2.42
C GLY A 291 0.60 16.53 -2.26
N GLY A 292 0.97 15.45 -2.96
CA GLY A 292 0.33 14.14 -2.90
C GLY A 292 1.24 13.06 -3.49
N GLU A 293 0.89 11.80 -3.27
CA GLU A 293 1.70 10.66 -3.75
C GLU A 293 1.08 10.04 -5.01
N PRO A 294 1.80 9.99 -6.15
CA PRO A 294 1.39 9.28 -7.37
C PRO A 294 1.17 7.77 -7.22
N PHE A 295 1.85 7.12 -6.27
CA PHE A 295 1.77 5.67 -6.02
C PHE A 295 1.29 5.37 -4.58
N PRO A 296 0.07 5.79 -4.20
CA PRO A 296 -0.40 5.67 -2.83
C PRO A 296 -0.52 4.18 -2.41
N TYR A 297 -0.86 3.29 -3.34
CA TYR A 297 -0.88 1.85 -3.07
C TYR A 297 0.51 1.28 -2.72
N VAL A 298 1.60 1.82 -3.27
CA VAL A 298 2.97 1.40 -2.89
C VAL A 298 3.29 1.87 -1.47
N VAL A 299 2.89 3.09 -1.12
CA VAL A 299 3.00 3.58 0.27
C VAL A 299 2.24 2.68 1.23
N TRP A 300 1.02 2.27 0.85
CA TRP A 300 0.24 1.29 1.63
C TRP A 300 0.98 -0.05 1.80
N TRP A 301 1.62 -0.57 0.75
CA TRP A 301 2.39 -1.81 0.85
C TRP A 301 3.64 -1.67 1.72
N ILE A 302 4.35 -0.53 1.66
CA ILE A 302 5.49 -0.26 2.54
C ILE A 302 5.02 -0.24 4.01
N CYS A 303 3.86 0.37 4.29
CA CYS A 303 3.26 0.33 5.62
C CYS A 303 2.99 -1.12 6.10
N ASN A 304 2.52 -2.00 5.23
CA ASN A 304 2.29 -3.41 5.57
C ASN A 304 3.61 -4.18 5.79
N ILE A 305 4.66 -3.89 5.01
CA ILE A 305 5.99 -4.48 5.22
C ILE A 305 6.58 -4.08 6.58
N ASP A 306 6.50 -2.79 6.93
CA ASP A 306 7.00 -2.31 8.23
C ASP A 306 6.12 -2.79 9.40
N LEU A 307 4.82 -2.99 9.19
CA LEU A 307 3.93 -3.67 10.14
C LEU A 307 4.37 -5.12 10.40
N ASP A 308 4.66 -5.89 9.36
CA ASP A 308 5.17 -7.26 9.51
C ASP A 308 6.50 -7.29 10.27
N ALA A 309 7.39 -6.33 9.98
CA ALA A 309 8.67 -6.18 10.69
C ALA A 309 8.49 -5.84 12.17
N LEU A 310 7.53 -4.96 12.50
CA LEU A 310 7.16 -4.67 13.87
C LEU A 310 6.62 -5.92 14.59
N PHE A 311 5.69 -6.65 13.96
CA PHE A 311 5.12 -7.86 14.53
C PHE A 311 6.15 -8.96 14.73
N SER A 312 7.20 -9.01 13.90
CA SER A 312 8.29 -9.96 14.07
C SER A 312 9.26 -9.62 15.20
N GLY A 313 9.18 -8.40 15.75
CA GLY A 313 10.14 -7.85 16.71
C GLY A 313 11.47 -7.42 16.08
N ALA A 314 11.63 -7.52 14.76
CA ALA A 314 12.84 -7.06 14.05
C ALA A 314 12.79 -5.55 13.71
N GLY A 315 11.58 -5.00 13.56
CA GLY A 315 11.31 -3.62 13.18
C GLY A 315 11.18 -2.65 14.35
N SER A 316 11.54 -1.39 14.09
CA SER A 316 11.27 -0.25 14.98
C SER A 316 9.90 0.39 14.73
N GLY A 317 9.30 0.17 13.55
CA GLY A 317 8.06 0.84 13.15
C GLY A 317 8.24 2.31 12.82
N GLU A 318 9.46 2.74 12.47
CA GLU A 318 9.74 4.15 12.16
C GLU A 318 8.87 4.66 11.00
N TYR A 319 8.68 3.84 9.97
CA TYR A 319 7.87 4.21 8.81
C TYR A 319 6.40 4.34 9.21
N VAL A 320 5.77 3.28 9.71
CA VAL A 320 4.33 3.35 10.07
C VAL A 320 4.06 4.34 11.20
N GLY A 321 4.97 4.48 12.17
CA GLY A 321 4.84 5.44 13.25
C GLY A 321 4.86 6.89 12.74
N SER A 322 5.78 7.20 11.83
CA SER A 322 5.82 8.53 11.19
C SER A 322 4.58 8.77 10.32
N MET A 323 4.15 7.76 9.55
CA MET A 323 2.99 7.88 8.68
C MET A 323 1.68 8.07 9.46
N LEU A 324 1.51 7.38 10.60
CA LEU A 324 0.40 7.58 11.53
C LEU A 324 0.41 8.97 12.16
N ASN A 325 1.56 9.43 12.65
CA ASN A 325 1.67 10.70 13.36
C ASN A 325 1.47 11.93 12.46
N ASN A 326 1.66 11.79 11.15
CA ASN A 326 1.55 12.87 10.17
C ASN A 326 0.30 12.75 9.27
N ASP A 327 -0.62 11.82 9.59
CA ASP A 327 -1.82 11.50 8.80
C ASP A 327 -1.51 11.25 7.31
N LEU A 328 -0.46 10.47 7.06
CA LEU A 328 0.08 10.21 5.73
C LEU A 328 -0.29 8.84 5.16
N ILE A 329 -0.97 8.00 5.94
CA ILE A 329 -1.43 6.71 5.44
C ILE A 329 -2.51 6.96 4.38
N PRO A 330 -2.36 6.41 3.15
CA PRO A 330 -3.34 6.57 2.10
C PRO A 330 -4.74 6.11 2.54
N PRO A 331 -5.81 6.80 2.15
CA PRO A 331 -7.17 6.36 2.44
C PRO A 331 -7.49 5.03 1.71
N PRO A 332 -8.51 4.28 2.16
CA PRO A 332 -8.90 2.99 1.57
C PRO A 332 -9.16 3.05 0.06
N SER A 333 -9.66 4.18 -0.42
CA SER A 333 -9.90 4.41 -1.84
C SER A 333 -8.62 4.44 -2.67
N PHE A 334 -7.41 4.34 -2.11
CA PHE A 334 -6.15 4.42 -2.85
C PHE A 334 -5.27 3.16 -2.72
N HIS A 335 -5.78 2.10 -2.10
CA HIS A 335 -4.99 0.90 -1.79
C HIS A 335 -4.86 -0.09 -2.95
N LEU A 336 -5.68 0.03 -3.99
CA LEU A 336 -5.74 -0.92 -5.09
C LEU A 336 -5.37 -0.27 -6.43
N TYR A 337 -4.62 -1.00 -7.23
CA TYR A 337 -4.47 -0.73 -8.65
C TYR A 337 -5.59 -1.43 -9.46
N PRO A 338 -6.05 -0.89 -10.61
CA PRO A 338 -5.68 0.38 -11.25
C PRO A 338 -6.28 1.62 -10.57
N LEU A 339 -5.61 2.76 -10.75
CA LEU A 339 -6.14 4.07 -10.37
C LEU A 339 -6.97 4.67 -11.52
N GLY A 340 -8.07 5.32 -11.15
CA GLY A 340 -8.99 6.07 -12.00
C GLY A 340 -8.48 7.47 -12.34
N LEU A 341 -9.33 8.25 -13.00
CA LEU A 341 -8.98 9.61 -13.44
C LEU A 341 -8.84 10.61 -12.28
N ASP A 342 -9.51 10.32 -11.18
CA ASP A 342 -9.45 11.03 -9.90
C ASP A 342 -8.30 10.54 -9.01
N GLY A 343 -7.48 9.59 -9.49
CA GLY A 343 -6.38 8.99 -8.74
C GLY A 343 -6.82 7.95 -7.71
N SER A 344 -8.13 7.68 -7.56
CA SER A 344 -8.63 6.65 -6.65
C SER A 344 -8.65 5.27 -7.30
N SER A 345 -8.75 4.21 -6.52
CA SER A 345 -8.82 2.82 -6.96
C SER A 345 -10.07 2.62 -7.80
N VAL A 346 -9.93 2.05 -8.99
CA VAL A 346 -11.08 1.73 -9.84
C VAL A 346 -11.95 0.69 -9.15
N VAL A 347 -13.22 1.03 -8.95
CA VAL A 347 -14.27 0.13 -8.46
C VAL A 347 -15.10 -0.34 -9.65
N TYR A 348 -15.18 -1.66 -9.86
CA TYR A 348 -15.97 -2.23 -10.96
C TYR A 348 -17.45 -2.31 -10.57
N ALA A 349 -18.33 -2.32 -11.58
CA ALA A 349 -19.79 -2.24 -11.38
C ALA A 349 -20.36 -3.34 -10.47
N ASP A 350 -19.76 -4.53 -10.49
CA ASP A 350 -20.11 -5.68 -9.67
C ASP A 350 -19.51 -5.68 -8.26
N GLU A 351 -18.69 -4.68 -7.94
CA GLU A 351 -18.02 -4.53 -6.65
C GLU A 351 -18.48 -3.29 -5.88
N VAL A 352 -19.22 -2.38 -6.52
CA VAL A 352 -19.65 -1.08 -5.95
C VAL A 352 -20.32 -1.23 -4.59
N ASP A 353 -21.12 -2.28 -4.41
CA ASP A 353 -21.91 -2.49 -3.20
C ASP A 353 -21.09 -3.06 -2.02
N VAL A 354 -19.91 -3.63 -2.26
CA VAL A 354 -19.16 -4.40 -1.24
C VAL A 354 -17.73 -3.95 -1.05
N LEU A 355 -17.02 -3.60 -2.14
CA LEU A 355 -15.59 -3.33 -2.11
C LEU A 355 -15.25 -2.09 -1.27
N PRO A 356 -15.96 -0.95 -1.36
CA PRO A 356 -15.66 0.21 -0.50
C PRO A 356 -15.76 -0.13 0.99
N THR A 357 -16.76 -0.91 1.40
CA THR A 357 -16.92 -1.36 2.78
C THR A 357 -15.82 -2.32 3.22
N ILE A 358 -15.42 -3.24 2.35
CA ILE A 358 -14.32 -4.18 2.63
C ILE A 358 -12.98 -3.44 2.74
N LEU A 359 -12.71 -2.47 1.86
CA LEU A 359 -11.51 -1.64 1.93
C LEU A 359 -11.47 -0.81 3.22
N GLN A 360 -12.62 -0.24 3.63
CA GLN A 360 -12.71 0.48 4.90
C GLN A 360 -12.39 -0.45 6.08
N LEU A 361 -12.96 -1.66 6.10
CA LEU A 361 -12.69 -2.66 7.14
C LEU A 361 -11.21 -3.03 7.18
N ASP A 362 -10.62 -3.32 6.03
CA ASP A 362 -9.21 -3.70 5.91
C ASP A 362 -8.27 -2.60 6.41
N PHE A 363 -8.54 -1.37 6.00
CA PHE A 363 -7.84 -0.19 6.49
C PHE A 363 -7.93 -0.07 8.01
N GLU A 364 -9.12 -0.10 8.58
CA GLU A 364 -9.32 0.10 10.03
C GLU A 364 -8.67 -1.02 10.87
N VAL A 365 -8.79 -2.28 10.43
CA VAL A 365 -8.11 -3.41 11.07
C VAL A 365 -6.60 -3.23 11.01
N THR A 366 -6.07 -2.80 9.87
CA THR A 366 -4.63 -2.58 9.68
C THR A 366 -4.11 -1.40 10.51
N ILE A 367 -4.86 -0.30 10.62
CA ILE A 367 -4.51 0.82 11.52
C ILE A 367 -4.46 0.35 12.98
N LEU A 368 -5.44 -0.44 13.43
CA LEU A 368 -5.42 -1.01 14.78
C LEU A 368 -4.27 -2.00 14.97
N ALA A 369 -3.93 -2.78 13.94
CA ALA A 369 -2.77 -3.66 13.94
C ALA A 369 -1.46 -2.89 14.11
N MET A 370 -1.28 -1.78 13.39
CA MET A 370 -0.11 -0.89 13.54
C MET A 370 -0.01 -0.32 14.96
N ARG A 371 -1.12 0.15 15.53
CA ARG A 371 -1.15 0.65 16.92
C ARG A 371 -0.81 -0.46 17.91
N LEU A 372 -1.33 -1.67 17.71
CA LEU A 372 -1.01 -2.83 18.54
C LEU A 372 0.47 -3.21 18.46
N ALA A 373 1.04 -3.24 17.26
CA ALA A 373 2.43 -3.60 17.03
C ALA A 373 3.40 -2.56 17.62
N LEU A 374 3.12 -1.26 17.44
CA LEU A 374 3.87 -0.16 18.08
C LEU A 374 3.78 -0.23 19.61
N LEU A 375 2.61 -0.56 20.15
CA LEU A 375 2.41 -0.75 21.59
C LEU A 375 3.22 -1.93 22.13
N ALA A 376 3.26 -3.05 21.38
CA ALA A 376 4.08 -4.21 21.74
C ALA A 376 5.57 -3.88 21.71
N HIS A 377 6.01 -3.13 20.70
CA HIS A 377 7.37 -2.63 20.61
C HIS A 377 7.72 -1.78 21.85
N GLU A 378 6.87 -0.85 22.25
CA GLU A 378 7.02 -0.05 23.48
C GLU A 378 7.17 -0.95 24.73
N PHE A 379 6.27 -1.91 24.92
CA PHE A 379 6.27 -2.79 26.09
C PHE A 379 7.48 -3.72 26.18
N ARG A 380 8.01 -4.17 25.04
CA ARG A 380 9.18 -5.04 24.95
C ARG A 380 10.49 -4.28 25.18
N HIS A 381 10.54 -3.00 24.84
CA HIS A 381 11.72 -2.14 25.02
C HIS A 381 11.71 -1.32 26.31
N ASP A 382 10.68 -1.47 27.13
CA ASP A 382 10.59 -0.88 28.46
C ASP A 382 11.52 -1.59 29.46
N GLY A 383 12.79 -1.16 29.49
CA GLY A 383 13.79 -1.70 30.42
C GLY A 383 13.47 -1.45 31.90
N ALA A 384 12.60 -0.49 32.22
CA ALA A 384 12.18 -0.24 33.60
C ALA A 384 11.28 -1.35 34.14
N PHE A 385 10.53 -2.03 33.25
CA PHE A 385 9.67 -3.16 33.63
C PHE A 385 10.45 -4.38 34.10
N SER A 386 11.54 -4.73 33.41
CA SER A 386 12.35 -5.92 33.73
C SER A 386 13.07 -5.81 35.08
N GLY A 387 13.42 -4.60 35.50
CA GLY A 387 14.09 -4.33 36.78
C GLY A 387 13.15 -3.90 37.91
N ALA A 388 11.83 -3.87 37.68
CA ALA A 388 10.86 -3.41 38.66
C ALA A 388 10.68 -4.39 39.83
N ASP A 389 10.35 -3.86 41.01
CA ASP A 389 9.86 -4.67 42.12
C ASP A 389 8.45 -5.24 41.81
N VAL A 390 8.01 -6.23 42.60
CA VAL A 390 6.73 -6.94 42.37
C VAL A 390 5.54 -5.97 42.29
N SER A 391 5.48 -4.98 43.20
CA SER A 391 4.38 -4.01 43.27
C SER A 391 4.31 -3.10 42.03
N ARG A 392 5.46 -2.57 41.59
CA ARG A 392 5.54 -1.77 40.37
C ARG A 392 5.25 -2.60 39.14
N LYS A 393 5.68 -3.86 39.10
CA LYS A 393 5.39 -4.78 38.00
C LYS A 393 3.89 -5.05 37.88
N GLU A 394 3.20 -5.34 38.98
CA GLU A 394 1.74 -5.50 39.01
C GLU A 394 1.00 -4.23 38.55
N GLN A 395 1.46 -3.05 38.98
CA GLN A 395 0.90 -1.78 38.50
C GLN A 395 1.11 -1.61 36.99
N ALA A 396 2.32 -1.87 36.48
CA ALA A 396 2.63 -1.79 35.06
C ALA A 396 1.80 -2.78 34.24
N ILE A 397 1.64 -4.03 34.69
CA ILE A 397 0.80 -5.03 34.03
C ILE A 397 -0.64 -4.53 33.90
N ARG A 398 -1.23 -3.96 34.97
CA ARG A 398 -2.59 -3.39 34.90
C ARG A 398 -2.72 -2.27 33.86
N ILE A 399 -1.73 -1.37 33.78
CA ILE A 399 -1.71 -0.29 32.78
C ILE A 399 -1.61 -0.88 31.36
N ARG A 400 -0.71 -1.85 31.15
CA ARG A 400 -0.53 -2.54 29.87
C ARG A 400 -1.80 -3.24 29.42
N GLN A 401 -2.45 -3.98 30.33
CA GLN A 401 -3.71 -4.66 30.08
C GLN A 401 -4.83 -3.69 29.70
N SER A 402 -4.93 -2.53 30.35
CA SER A 402 -5.92 -1.49 29.98
C SER A 402 -5.73 -1.01 28.54
N ARG A 403 -4.50 -0.68 28.15
CA ARG A 403 -4.18 -0.20 26.79
C ARG A 403 -4.42 -1.27 25.72
N ILE A 404 -4.12 -2.54 26.04
CA ILE A 404 -4.43 -3.67 25.16
C ILE A 404 -5.93 -3.86 25.01
N PHE A 405 -6.66 -3.80 26.13
CA PHE A 405 -8.11 -4.00 26.14
C PHE A 405 -8.82 -2.98 25.25
N GLU A 406 -8.40 -1.71 25.25
CA GLU A 406 -8.93 -0.68 24.35
C GLU A 406 -8.78 -1.04 22.86
N LEU A 407 -7.61 -1.56 22.46
CA LEU A 407 -7.36 -2.00 21.09
C LEU A 407 -8.13 -3.27 20.73
N GLN A 408 -8.19 -4.24 21.66
CA GLN A 408 -8.98 -5.46 21.47
C GLN A 408 -10.46 -5.15 21.30
N GLU A 409 -11.01 -4.25 22.13
CA GLU A 409 -12.41 -3.86 22.04
C GLU A 409 -12.68 -3.12 20.72
N SER A 410 -11.79 -2.22 20.31
CA SER A 410 -11.89 -1.55 19.00
C SER A 410 -11.92 -2.57 17.86
N LEU A 411 -11.03 -3.56 17.87
CA LEU A 411 -11.01 -4.64 16.88
C LEU A 411 -12.33 -5.45 16.89
N ARG A 412 -12.86 -5.79 18.08
CA ARG A 412 -14.12 -6.53 18.20
C ARG A 412 -15.31 -5.72 17.68
N GLN A 413 -15.39 -4.43 18.00
CA GLN A 413 -16.47 -3.54 17.54
C GLN A 413 -16.51 -3.43 16.01
N LEU A 414 -15.34 -3.35 15.36
CA LEU A 414 -15.26 -3.42 13.89
C LEU A 414 -15.85 -4.73 13.37
N TRP A 415 -15.48 -5.86 13.98
CA TRP A 415 -15.84 -7.18 13.48
C TRP A 415 -17.33 -7.54 13.65
N ILE A 416 -18.01 -6.97 14.65
CA ILE A 416 -19.44 -7.21 14.91
C ILE A 416 -20.38 -6.25 14.16
N THR A 417 -19.83 -5.29 13.41
CA THR A 417 -20.65 -4.33 12.65
C THR A 417 -21.52 -5.05 11.62
N GLN A 418 -22.78 -4.63 11.48
CA GLN A 418 -23.77 -5.28 10.60
C GLN A 418 -23.25 -5.47 9.17
N ALA A 419 -22.53 -4.49 8.62
CA ALA A 419 -21.96 -4.57 7.29
C ALA A 419 -20.98 -5.76 7.14
N VAL A 420 -20.10 -5.96 8.12
CA VAL A 420 -19.13 -7.07 8.16
C VAL A 420 -19.84 -8.42 8.29
N VAL A 421 -20.88 -8.49 9.13
CA VAL A 421 -21.71 -9.69 9.29
C VAL A 421 -22.37 -10.09 7.96
N MET A 422 -22.92 -9.11 7.23
CA MET A 422 -23.54 -9.35 5.92
C MET A 422 -22.53 -9.81 4.86
N ILE A 423 -21.33 -9.21 4.85
CA ILE A 423 -20.24 -9.62 3.96
C ILE A 423 -19.79 -11.05 4.27
N ASN A 424 -19.62 -11.39 5.55
CA ASN A 424 -19.18 -12.71 5.99
C ASN A 424 -20.15 -13.82 5.53
N GLN A 425 -21.46 -13.56 5.50
CA GLN A 425 -22.46 -14.51 5.03
C GLN A 425 -22.36 -14.80 3.52
N LYS A 426 -21.78 -13.88 2.75
CA LYS A 426 -21.68 -13.95 1.29
C LYS A 426 -20.24 -14.07 0.80
N VAL A 427 -19.29 -14.37 1.68
CA VAL A 427 -17.85 -14.38 1.34
C VAL A 427 -17.52 -15.29 0.16
N ASP A 428 -18.23 -16.42 0.05
CA ASP A 428 -18.06 -17.39 -1.04
C ASP A 428 -18.65 -16.92 -2.39
N GLU A 429 -19.56 -15.95 -2.36
CA GLU A 429 -20.19 -15.34 -3.53
C GLU A 429 -19.40 -14.12 -4.05
N LEU A 430 -18.46 -13.61 -3.25
CA LEU A 430 -17.65 -12.45 -3.61
C LEU A 430 -16.71 -12.76 -4.79
N ARG A 431 -16.49 -11.73 -5.62
CA ARG A 431 -15.45 -11.78 -6.65
C ARG A 431 -14.06 -11.86 -6.03
N PRO A 432 -13.05 -12.37 -6.78
CA PRO A 432 -11.73 -12.65 -6.25
C PRO A 432 -11.09 -11.48 -5.49
N ARG A 433 -11.13 -10.26 -6.06
CA ARG A 433 -10.50 -9.08 -5.47
C ARG A 433 -11.12 -8.64 -4.13
N PRO A 434 -12.43 -8.33 -4.02
CA PRO A 434 -13.05 -8.06 -2.72
C PRO A 434 -12.87 -9.20 -1.72
N ARG A 435 -12.95 -10.45 -2.19
CA ARG A 435 -12.77 -11.63 -1.35
C ARG A 435 -11.37 -11.70 -0.73
N GLN A 436 -10.32 -11.46 -1.50
CA GLN A 436 -8.93 -11.47 -1.00
C GLN A 436 -8.68 -10.36 0.02
N VAL A 437 -9.19 -9.15 -0.23
CA VAL A 437 -9.07 -8.03 0.73
C VAL A 437 -9.84 -8.36 2.03
N TYR A 438 -11.03 -8.94 1.92
CA TYR A 438 -11.76 -9.39 3.10
C TYR A 438 -11.01 -10.49 3.88
N GLU A 439 -10.45 -11.48 3.18
CA GLU A 439 -9.67 -12.55 3.79
C GLU A 439 -8.37 -12.02 4.43
N HIS A 440 -7.74 -10.99 3.86
CA HIS A 440 -6.64 -10.25 4.48
C HIS A 440 -7.06 -9.65 5.82
N ALA A 441 -8.06 -8.77 5.81
CA ALA A 441 -8.61 -8.14 7.02
C ALA A 441 -8.99 -9.18 8.09
N ALA A 442 -9.65 -10.26 7.65
CA ALA A 442 -10.08 -11.36 8.51
C ALA A 442 -8.93 -12.10 9.19
N THR A 443 -7.87 -12.42 8.45
CA THR A 443 -6.71 -13.10 9.04
C THR A 443 -5.89 -12.18 9.91
N LEU A 444 -5.70 -10.92 9.51
CA LEU A 444 -5.01 -9.92 10.31
C LEU A 444 -5.73 -9.63 11.63
N TYR A 445 -7.05 -9.44 11.61
CA TYR A 445 -7.87 -9.30 12.82
C TYR A 445 -7.61 -10.43 13.83
N ARG A 446 -7.66 -11.69 13.36
CA ARG A 446 -7.45 -12.88 14.21
C ARG A 446 -6.01 -12.96 14.72
N ALA A 447 -5.03 -12.65 13.86
CA ALA A 447 -3.64 -12.59 14.26
C ALA A 447 -3.43 -11.54 15.36
N CYS A 448 -4.03 -10.35 15.22
CA CYS A 448 -4.00 -9.30 16.24
C CYS A 448 -4.61 -9.75 17.57
N ILE A 449 -5.76 -10.43 17.55
CA ILE A 449 -6.38 -10.98 18.77
C ILE A 449 -5.41 -11.97 19.45
N ILE A 450 -4.85 -12.92 18.71
CA ILE A 450 -3.88 -13.88 19.25
C ILE A 450 -2.64 -13.16 19.81
N TYR A 451 -2.06 -12.27 19.01
CA TYR A 451 -0.85 -11.52 19.35
C TYR A 451 -1.05 -10.68 20.61
N SER A 452 -2.20 -10.00 20.72
CA SER A 452 -2.55 -9.14 21.86
C SER A 452 -2.66 -9.89 23.19
N HIS A 453 -2.92 -11.21 23.15
CA HIS A 453 -3.04 -12.06 24.34
C HIS A 453 -1.77 -12.85 24.69
N ALA A 454 -0.83 -12.97 23.76
CA ALA A 454 0.27 -13.92 23.89
C ALA A 454 1.66 -13.39 23.52
N SER A 455 1.80 -12.16 22.99
CA SER A 455 3.05 -11.70 22.38
C SER A 455 3.39 -10.22 22.57
N MET A 456 2.65 -9.49 23.41
CA MET A 456 2.89 -8.07 23.70
C MET A 456 4.12 -7.84 24.58
N TRP A 457 4.49 -8.80 25.42
CA TRP A 457 5.75 -8.83 26.18
C TRP A 457 6.11 -10.28 26.60
N PRO A 458 7.37 -10.56 26.96
CA PRO A 458 7.78 -11.88 27.42
C PRO A 458 7.00 -12.34 28.65
N GLY A 459 6.49 -13.57 28.63
CA GLY A 459 5.73 -14.17 29.73
C GLY A 459 4.27 -13.70 29.85
N GLN A 460 3.78 -12.80 28.99
CA GLN A 460 2.39 -12.30 29.01
C GLN A 460 1.37 -13.44 29.10
N ARG A 461 1.57 -14.52 28.35
CA ARG A 461 0.61 -15.61 28.26
C ARG A 461 0.33 -16.32 29.59
N LEU A 462 1.27 -16.27 30.55
CA LEU A 462 1.05 -16.73 31.93
C LEU A 462 0.13 -15.81 32.74
N GLU A 463 0.11 -14.53 32.40
CA GLU A 463 -0.66 -13.47 33.07
C GLU A 463 -2.05 -13.31 32.43
N THR A 464 -2.23 -13.79 31.20
CA THR A 464 -3.51 -13.77 30.47
C THR A 464 -4.53 -14.71 31.12
N SER A 465 -5.72 -14.20 31.42
CA SER A 465 -6.83 -14.99 31.99
C SER A 465 -7.16 -16.20 31.11
N PRO A 466 -7.42 -17.38 31.69
CA PRO A 466 -7.89 -18.55 30.95
C PRO A 466 -9.24 -18.33 30.25
N ASP A 467 -10.01 -17.30 30.63
CA ASP A 467 -11.25 -16.93 29.94
C ASP A 467 -11.03 -16.64 28.44
N TYR A 468 -9.84 -16.15 28.08
CA TYR A 468 -9.46 -15.85 26.70
C TYR A 468 -8.99 -17.06 25.90
N ASP A 469 -8.80 -18.23 26.53
CA ASP A 469 -8.34 -19.45 25.84
C ASP A 469 -9.30 -19.86 24.72
N THR A 470 -10.60 -19.63 24.93
CA THR A 470 -11.65 -19.91 23.94
C THR A 470 -11.52 -19.00 22.72
N GLU A 471 -11.32 -17.70 22.93
CA GLU A 471 -11.15 -16.70 21.88
C GLU A 471 -9.88 -16.99 21.05
N ILE A 472 -8.77 -17.30 21.72
CA ILE A 472 -7.50 -17.67 21.08
C ILE A 472 -7.66 -18.95 20.25
N ALA A 473 -8.30 -19.99 20.79
CA ALA A 473 -8.51 -21.25 20.09
C ALA A 473 -9.41 -21.08 18.85
N VAL A 474 -10.47 -20.27 18.96
CA VAL A 474 -11.36 -19.95 17.82
C VAL A 474 -10.59 -19.19 16.73
N ALA A 475 -9.82 -18.16 17.10
CA ALA A 475 -9.03 -17.39 16.16
C ALA A 475 -7.99 -18.27 15.44
N SER A 476 -7.27 -19.12 16.18
CA SER A 476 -6.29 -20.06 15.62
C SER A 476 -6.93 -21.03 14.62
N ASN A 477 -8.04 -21.67 15.00
CA ASN A 477 -8.72 -22.62 14.11
C ASN A 477 -9.25 -21.94 12.84
N GLN A 478 -9.78 -20.73 12.94
CA GLN A 478 -10.27 -19.98 11.78
C GLN A 478 -9.14 -19.61 10.82
N ILE A 479 -7.97 -19.19 11.31
CA ILE A 479 -6.79 -18.96 10.47
C ILE A 479 -6.39 -20.25 9.73
N LEU A 480 -6.27 -21.37 10.46
CA LEU A 480 -5.93 -22.65 9.84
C LEU A 480 -6.92 -23.07 8.75
N GLN A 481 -8.21 -22.84 8.96
CA GLN A 481 -9.27 -23.11 7.97
C GLN A 481 -9.14 -22.21 6.74
N MET A 482 -8.93 -20.91 6.93
CA MET A 482 -8.75 -19.95 5.84
C MET A 482 -7.52 -20.31 4.99
N THR A 483 -6.39 -20.65 5.61
CA THR A 483 -5.20 -21.09 4.89
C THR A 483 -5.43 -22.40 4.13
N ARG A 484 -6.06 -23.41 4.75
CA ARG A 484 -6.40 -24.67 4.05
C ARG A 484 -7.25 -24.41 2.82
N LYS A 485 -8.25 -23.54 2.94
CA LYS A 485 -9.13 -23.16 1.84
C LYS A 485 -8.36 -22.46 0.72
N ALA A 486 -7.54 -21.46 1.03
CA ALA A 486 -6.72 -20.76 0.05
C ALA A 486 -5.80 -21.72 -0.73
N LEU A 487 -5.16 -22.67 -0.04
CA LEU A 487 -4.31 -23.68 -0.68
C LEU A 487 -5.10 -24.68 -1.54
N ALA A 488 -6.31 -25.06 -1.12
CA ALA A 488 -7.20 -25.89 -1.93
C ALA A 488 -7.66 -25.19 -3.22
N GLU A 489 -7.67 -23.86 -3.22
CA GLU A 489 -7.99 -23.00 -4.36
C GLU A 489 -6.74 -22.56 -5.16
N ASP A 490 -5.56 -23.16 -4.91
CA ASP A 490 -4.26 -22.83 -5.54
C ASP A 490 -3.77 -21.39 -5.30
N ARG A 491 -4.27 -20.72 -4.25
CA ARG A 491 -3.92 -19.35 -3.87
C ARG A 491 -2.74 -19.26 -2.89
N SER A 492 -1.68 -20.01 -3.20
CA SER A 492 -0.44 -20.04 -2.41
C SER A 492 0.39 -18.74 -2.46
N ASP A 493 0.02 -17.85 -3.38
CA ASP A 493 0.48 -16.46 -3.53
C ASP A 493 -0.11 -15.51 -2.47
N CYS A 494 -1.12 -15.92 -1.69
CA CYS A 494 -1.68 -15.14 -0.58
C CYS A 494 -0.71 -15.09 0.63
N ARG A 495 0.40 -14.36 0.48
CA ARG A 495 1.52 -14.32 1.43
C ARG A 495 1.17 -13.68 2.77
N TYR A 496 0.14 -12.84 2.80
CA TYR A 496 -0.40 -12.27 4.02
C TYR A 496 -0.94 -13.33 5.01
N LEU A 497 -1.17 -14.57 4.57
CA LEU A 497 -1.60 -15.66 5.44
C LEU A 497 -0.47 -16.23 6.31
N VAL A 498 0.80 -15.97 5.98
CA VAL A 498 1.94 -16.68 6.59
C VAL A 498 2.17 -16.26 8.04
N PHE A 499 2.15 -14.96 8.35
CA PHE A 499 2.26 -14.48 9.72
C PHE A 499 1.06 -14.92 10.60
N PRO A 500 -0.21 -14.73 10.17
CA PRO A 500 -1.35 -15.28 10.89
C PRO A 500 -1.22 -16.79 11.15
N LEU A 501 -0.80 -17.56 10.15
CA LEU A 501 -0.60 -19.00 10.27
C LEU A 501 0.48 -19.36 11.30
N PHE A 502 1.58 -18.61 11.33
CA PHE A 502 2.60 -18.74 12.37
C PHE A 502 2.01 -18.49 13.77
N MET A 503 1.24 -17.39 13.94
CA MET A 503 0.60 -17.07 15.22
C MET A 503 -0.41 -18.13 15.65
N ALA A 504 -1.24 -18.63 14.73
CA ALA A 504 -2.18 -19.72 14.98
C ALA A 504 -1.46 -21.00 15.42
N GLY A 505 -0.35 -21.33 14.76
CA GLY A 505 0.51 -22.44 15.13
C GLY A 505 1.18 -22.26 16.50
N PHE A 506 1.65 -21.05 16.83
CA PHE A 506 2.31 -20.76 18.10
C PHE A 506 1.41 -21.03 19.31
N VAL A 507 0.15 -20.61 19.23
CA VAL A 507 -0.83 -20.77 20.32
C VAL A 507 -1.59 -22.09 20.28
N ALA A 508 -1.38 -22.93 19.27
CA ALA A 508 -2.02 -24.23 19.16
C ALA A 508 -1.63 -25.11 20.36
N THR A 509 -2.64 -25.61 21.08
CA THR A 509 -2.48 -26.46 22.25
C THR A 509 -2.46 -27.94 21.91
N ASP A 510 -3.17 -28.35 20.85
CA ASP A 510 -3.22 -29.72 20.39
C ASP A 510 -2.14 -30.02 19.33
N GLY A 511 -1.63 -31.27 19.34
CA GLY A 511 -0.59 -31.69 18.41
C GLY A 511 -1.02 -31.73 16.94
N ALA A 512 -2.32 -31.88 16.67
CA ALA A 512 -2.84 -31.96 15.31
C ALA A 512 -2.85 -30.59 14.61
N GLN A 513 -3.22 -29.53 15.34
CA GLN A 513 -3.16 -28.14 14.89
C GLN A 513 -1.73 -27.69 14.70
N ARG A 514 -0.82 -28.05 15.62
CA ARG A 514 0.62 -27.78 15.47
C ARG A 514 1.20 -28.40 14.20
N MET A 515 0.90 -29.67 13.97
CA MET A 515 1.33 -30.37 12.75
C MET A 515 0.70 -29.72 11.52
N SER A 516 -0.60 -29.42 11.57
CA SER A 516 -1.29 -28.75 10.47
C SER A 516 -0.68 -27.39 10.14
N ALA A 517 -0.27 -26.58 11.12
CA ALA A 517 0.35 -25.29 10.87
C ALA A 517 1.68 -25.46 10.12
N LEU A 518 2.52 -26.41 10.55
CA LEU A 518 3.79 -26.72 9.88
C LEU A 518 3.59 -27.25 8.45
N ASP A 519 2.59 -28.11 8.24
CA ASP A 519 2.28 -28.67 6.92
C ASP A 519 1.77 -27.60 5.96
N LEU A 520 0.93 -26.67 6.45
CA LEU A 520 0.45 -25.54 5.66
C LEU A 520 1.58 -24.58 5.31
N LEU A 521 2.46 -24.24 6.26
CA LEU A 521 3.66 -23.44 5.99
C LEU A 521 4.56 -24.11 4.96
N ARG A 522 4.73 -25.44 5.04
CA ARG A 522 5.50 -26.21 4.07
C ARG A 522 4.87 -26.22 2.68
N ALA A 523 3.54 -26.21 2.59
CA ALA A 523 2.85 -26.07 1.32
C ALA A 523 3.07 -24.68 0.70
N MET A 524 3.00 -23.63 1.52
CA MET A 524 3.25 -22.24 1.10
C MET A 524 4.72 -21.97 0.73
N GLU A 525 5.67 -22.70 1.31
CA GLU A 525 7.12 -22.58 1.03
C GLU A 525 7.46 -22.85 -0.45
N LYS A 526 6.72 -23.76 -1.10
CA LYS A 526 7.04 -24.23 -2.47
C LYS A 526 7.01 -23.13 -3.53
N ASN A 527 6.24 -22.08 -3.29
CA ASN A 527 6.01 -21.00 -4.25
C ASN A 527 6.59 -19.65 -3.77
N SER A 528 7.36 -19.60 -2.68
CA SER A 528 7.94 -18.36 -2.14
C SER A 528 8.94 -17.72 -3.10
N ILE A 529 9.03 -16.38 -3.11
CA ILE A 529 10.11 -15.67 -3.82
C ILE A 529 11.43 -15.63 -3.03
N GLY A 530 11.36 -15.67 -1.70
CA GLY A 530 12.50 -15.69 -0.79
C GLY A 530 12.58 -16.94 0.08
N ARG A 531 13.49 -16.91 1.05
CA ARG A 531 13.66 -17.99 2.05
C ARG A 531 12.81 -17.79 3.30
N ASN A 532 12.10 -16.66 3.44
CA ASN A 532 11.47 -16.31 4.71
C ASN A 532 10.40 -17.30 5.14
N THR A 533 9.60 -17.83 4.22
CA THR A 533 8.63 -18.90 4.55
C THR A 533 9.29 -20.13 5.15
N THR A 534 10.46 -20.49 4.60
CA THR A 534 11.26 -21.61 5.12
C THR A 534 11.77 -21.28 6.52
N ALA A 535 12.27 -20.05 6.72
CA ALA A 535 12.74 -19.56 8.00
C ALA A 535 11.60 -19.51 9.04
N THR A 536 10.43 -19.01 8.68
CA THR A 536 9.20 -19.02 9.49
C THR A 536 8.81 -20.43 9.93
N ARG A 537 8.80 -21.40 9.00
CA ARG A 537 8.50 -22.79 9.35
C ARG A 537 9.53 -23.38 10.31
N LYS A 538 10.82 -23.09 10.10
CA LYS A 538 11.90 -23.51 11.00
C LYS A 538 11.77 -22.84 12.37
N ALA A 539 11.42 -21.56 12.41
CA ALA A 539 11.17 -20.81 13.63
C ALA A 539 10.04 -21.44 14.44
N LEU A 540 8.90 -21.73 13.80
CA LEU A 540 7.78 -22.39 14.47
C LEU A 540 8.17 -23.77 15.02
N ALA A 541 8.93 -24.56 14.26
CA ALA A 541 9.44 -25.85 14.72
C ALA A 541 10.39 -25.71 15.93
N ALA A 542 11.28 -24.70 15.92
CA ALA A 542 12.17 -24.41 17.05
C ALA A 542 11.39 -23.96 18.30
N VAL A 543 10.30 -23.20 18.12
CA VAL A 543 9.40 -22.81 19.21
C VAL A 543 8.72 -24.05 19.81
N TYR A 544 8.27 -25.01 18.98
CA TYR A 544 7.71 -26.26 19.49
C TYR A 544 8.73 -27.11 20.25
N GLU A 545 9.97 -27.17 19.79
CA GLU A 545 11.07 -27.84 20.51
C GLU A 545 11.26 -27.21 21.90
N LYS A 546 11.36 -25.88 21.97
CA LYS A 546 11.51 -25.15 23.22
C LYS A 546 10.31 -25.30 24.16
N GLN A 547 9.09 -25.23 23.63
CA GLN A 547 7.86 -25.44 24.40
C GLN A 547 7.80 -26.85 24.98
N ASN A 548 8.19 -27.87 24.20
CA ASN A 548 8.22 -29.26 24.67
C ASN A 548 9.31 -29.47 25.73
N GLU A 549 10.51 -28.90 25.53
CA GLU A 549 11.60 -28.93 26.52
C GLU A 549 11.17 -28.27 27.84
N ARG A 550 10.56 -27.08 27.78
CA ARG A 550 10.04 -26.38 28.95
C ARG A 550 8.97 -27.19 29.66
N PHE A 551 7.99 -27.72 28.93
CA PHE A 551 6.94 -28.55 29.50
C PHE A 551 7.51 -29.78 30.22
N MET A 552 8.51 -30.46 29.65
CA MET A 552 9.16 -31.61 30.29
C MET A 552 9.95 -31.23 31.54
N ASN A 553 10.55 -30.05 31.58
CA ASN A 553 11.41 -29.61 32.68
C ASN A 553 10.63 -28.94 33.83
N THR A 554 9.56 -28.19 33.54
CA THR A 554 8.83 -27.36 34.53
C THR A 554 7.35 -27.70 34.65
N GLY A 555 6.80 -28.52 33.74
CA GLY A 555 5.36 -28.76 33.62
C GLY A 555 4.58 -27.61 32.97
N GLN A 556 5.27 -26.57 32.49
CA GLN A 556 4.69 -25.37 31.90
C GLN A 556 5.45 -24.97 30.62
N SER A 557 4.72 -24.47 29.62
CA SER A 557 5.31 -24.00 28.36
C SER A 557 4.79 -22.64 27.89
N LEU A 558 3.83 -22.05 28.59
CA LEU A 558 3.22 -20.77 28.24
C LEU A 558 4.17 -19.57 28.44
N ASP A 559 5.27 -19.76 29.15
CA ASP A 559 6.33 -18.76 29.36
C ASP A 559 7.27 -18.60 28.15
N VAL A 560 7.20 -19.50 27.17
CA VAL A 560 8.07 -19.46 25.99
C VAL A 560 7.70 -18.26 25.12
N ASP A 561 8.62 -17.30 25.03
CA ASP A 561 8.55 -16.21 24.06
C ASP A 561 9.19 -16.63 22.74
N TRP A 562 8.38 -16.66 21.69
CA TRP A 562 8.83 -17.11 20.37
C TRP A 562 9.85 -16.15 19.73
N MET A 563 9.80 -14.85 20.07
CA MET A 563 10.78 -13.87 19.59
C MET A 563 12.18 -14.15 20.16
N GLU A 564 12.25 -14.48 21.45
CA GLU A 564 13.51 -14.89 22.10
C GLU A 564 14.05 -16.18 21.47
N VAL A 565 13.19 -17.18 21.21
CA VAL A 565 13.60 -18.43 20.55
C VAL A 565 14.13 -18.16 19.13
N MET A 566 13.50 -17.26 18.38
CA MET A 566 13.97 -16.88 17.05
C MET A 566 15.33 -16.17 17.12
N ALA A 567 15.51 -15.26 18.07
CA ALA A 567 16.79 -14.59 18.29
C ALA A 567 17.89 -15.59 18.70
N GLU A 568 17.62 -16.48 19.66
CA GLU A 568 18.54 -17.54 20.12
C GLU A 568 19.00 -18.46 18.98
N ARG A 569 18.12 -18.72 18.02
CA ARG A 569 18.38 -19.65 16.90
C ARG A 569 18.84 -18.95 15.62
N ASN A 570 19.04 -17.63 15.62
CA ASN A 570 19.32 -16.81 14.43
C ASN A 570 18.27 -17.02 13.31
N LEU A 571 17.00 -17.02 13.68
CA LEU A 571 15.86 -17.22 12.77
C LEU A 571 14.98 -15.96 12.68
N MET A 572 15.54 -14.77 12.91
CA MET A 572 14.78 -13.52 12.79
C MET A 572 14.31 -13.32 11.36
N VAL A 573 13.02 -13.06 11.19
CA VAL A 573 12.38 -12.84 9.89
C VAL A 573 11.72 -11.47 9.90
N VAL A 574 11.98 -10.64 8.89
CA VAL A 574 11.39 -9.29 8.78
C VAL A 574 9.98 -9.37 8.22
N ASN A 575 9.78 -10.18 7.18
CA ASN A 575 8.47 -10.46 6.60
C ASN A 575 8.29 -11.97 6.48
N PHE A 576 7.31 -12.52 7.18
CA PHE A 576 7.07 -13.97 7.22
C PHE A 576 6.74 -14.55 5.85
N GLY A 577 6.12 -13.75 4.97
CA GLY A 577 5.55 -14.18 3.69
C GLY A 577 6.46 -14.05 2.48
N LEU A 578 7.42 -13.12 2.45
CA LEU A 578 8.21 -12.79 1.23
C LEU A 578 9.34 -13.79 0.92
#